data_AF-A0A3N5FLR2-F1
#
_entry.id   AF-A0A3N5FLR2-F1
#
_cell.length_a   1.000
_cell.length_b   1.000
_cell.length_c   1.000
_cell.angle_alpha   90.00
_cell.angle_beta   90.00
_cell.angle_gamma   90.00
#
_symmetry.space_group_name_H-M   'P 1'
#
loop_
_entity.id
_entity.type
_entity.pdbx_description
1 polymer ?
#
loop_
_entity_poly.entity_id
_entity_poly.type
_entity_poly.pdbx_seq_one_letter_code
_entity_poly.pdbx_strand_id
1 'polypeptide(L)'
;MLKNLVFPGNYVVSKEKELVLEACLGSCIGVTICDEKAKVGGLIHLLLPEWTGCRQTYKPELYARTGLPLFINALCEAGADKTRMKACMAGGALVGQVSQVDLDLDIGGRTAEIAREILSGESIPVHQSETGGYLGYLLSLDLKSFNSSINLSVGRPSDIHKVFRKPEPDDIARAVSAVKPIPQIALKIIRMMNDGNYNMNAVADEIKKDQIISAGIIRMCNSSYFRMKNKIDTIDRALFILGERHLFQMIISSSLENSFSDVKQGYSLCKGGLFRHSIGTALISEELARFTGVVKPDIAYTAGLLHDIGKVVLDQYLSSAYTLFYRRTQLDMIELSEAEKETLGITHTEAGKILGESWSLDERLIDTIRYHHQPELSSVDTKLVHVVYLADLLMSKFKAGQELGFLNNGDLSSRLKKIGLVPSRFSSIVDLIPQKIWEEAGYQNDMC
;
A
#
# COMPACT_ATOMS: atom_id res chain seq x y z
N MET A 1 27.96 0.13 6.75
CA MET A 1 27.49 0.63 5.43
C MET A 1 26.06 1.07 5.63
N LEU A 2 25.79 2.35 5.41
CA LEU A 2 24.47 2.96 5.57
C LEU A 2 23.56 2.49 4.43
N LYS A 3 22.31 2.13 4.72
CA LYS A 3 21.31 1.81 3.70
C LYS A 3 20.31 2.95 3.60
N ASN A 4 19.96 3.35 2.37
CA ASN A 4 18.99 4.38 2.10
C ASN A 4 17.98 3.88 1.07
N LEU A 5 16.70 3.83 1.48
CA LEU A 5 15.61 3.38 0.64
C LEU A 5 15.11 4.56 -0.20
N VAL A 6 15.05 4.38 -1.52
CA VAL A 6 14.53 5.36 -2.46
C VAL A 6 13.06 5.07 -2.73
N PHE A 7 12.22 5.98 -2.25
CA PHE A 7 10.76 5.88 -2.34
C PHE A 7 10.23 6.26 -3.73
N PRO A 8 9.06 5.73 -4.12
CA PRO A 8 8.41 6.08 -5.38
C PRO A 8 8.27 7.58 -5.61
N GLY A 9 8.58 8.00 -6.84
CA GLY A 9 8.56 9.40 -7.27
C GLY A 9 9.62 10.26 -6.59
N ASN A 10 10.73 9.66 -6.18
CA ASN A 10 11.95 10.34 -5.72
C ASN A 10 13.18 9.70 -6.37
N TYR A 11 14.29 10.42 -6.32
CA TYR A 11 15.61 9.90 -6.66
C TYR A 11 16.64 10.37 -5.64
N VAL A 12 17.74 9.63 -5.56
CA VAL A 12 18.92 10.01 -4.76
C VAL A 12 20.15 9.95 -5.65
N VAL A 13 20.97 10.99 -5.59
CA VAL A 13 22.31 11.05 -6.19
C VAL A 13 23.31 11.27 -5.07
N SER A 14 24.39 10.49 -5.03
CA SER A 14 25.40 10.62 -3.99
C SER A 14 26.80 10.22 -4.48
N LYS A 15 27.81 10.74 -3.76
CA LYS A 15 29.23 10.39 -3.87
C LYS A 15 29.74 9.65 -2.63
N GLU A 16 28.86 9.43 -1.66
CA GLU A 16 29.22 8.83 -0.38
C GLU A 16 29.53 7.35 -0.55
N LYS A 17 30.77 6.97 -0.26
CA LYS A 17 31.25 5.59 -0.48
C LYS A 17 30.69 4.56 0.50
N GLU A 18 30.10 4.98 1.62
CA GLU A 18 29.56 4.07 2.63
C GLU A 18 28.03 3.98 2.60
N LEU A 19 27.44 4.19 1.43
CA LEU A 19 26.00 4.24 1.23
C LEU A 19 25.54 3.21 0.19
N VAL A 20 24.49 2.46 0.52
CA VAL A 20 23.76 1.60 -0.42
C VAL A 20 22.40 2.23 -0.67
N LEU A 21 22.08 2.48 -1.93
CA LEU A 21 20.74 2.91 -2.34
C LEU A 21 19.93 1.66 -2.69
N GLU A 22 18.74 1.53 -2.12
CA GLU A 22 17.87 0.38 -2.35
C GLU A 22 16.48 0.85 -2.80
N ALA A 23 15.82 0.08 -3.65
CA ALA A 23 14.41 0.23 -3.96
C ALA A 23 13.76 -1.14 -4.09
N CYS A 24 12.66 -1.34 -3.35
CA CYS A 24 11.76 -2.46 -3.56
C CYS A 24 10.85 -2.14 -4.74
N LEU A 25 10.67 -3.08 -5.66
CA LEU A 25 10.03 -2.87 -6.95
C LEU A 25 9.04 -3.99 -7.23
N GLY A 26 7.83 -3.61 -7.65
CA GLY A 26 6.79 -4.51 -8.14
C GLY A 26 6.40 -4.08 -9.54
N SER A 27 5.23 -3.47 -9.70
CA SER A 27 4.78 -2.86 -10.96
C SER A 27 5.51 -1.55 -11.32
N CYS A 28 6.07 -0.85 -10.31
CA CYS A 28 6.92 0.31 -10.50
C CYS A 28 8.30 -0.05 -11.06
N ILE A 29 9.06 0.95 -11.52
CA ILE A 29 10.39 0.75 -12.12
C ILE A 29 11.45 1.49 -11.32
N GLY A 30 12.52 0.77 -10.96
CA GLY A 30 13.73 1.37 -10.41
C GLY A 30 14.81 1.42 -11.48
N VAL A 31 15.54 2.53 -11.52
CA VAL A 31 16.72 2.68 -12.37
C VAL A 31 17.89 3.19 -11.53
N THR A 32 18.98 2.43 -11.54
CA THR A 32 20.27 2.84 -10.99
C THR A 32 21.17 3.29 -12.13
N ILE A 33 21.95 4.35 -11.92
CA ILE A 33 22.97 4.81 -12.87
C ILE A 33 24.23 5.17 -12.09
N CYS A 34 25.40 4.78 -12.60
CA CYS A 34 26.69 5.10 -12.00
C CYS A 34 27.76 5.49 -13.03
N ASP A 35 28.67 6.38 -12.63
CA ASP A 35 29.99 6.63 -13.25
C ASP A 35 31.07 6.36 -12.19
N GLU A 36 31.72 5.21 -12.30
CA GLU A 36 32.74 4.72 -11.38
C GLU A 36 33.97 5.65 -11.32
N LYS A 37 34.35 6.27 -12.45
CA LYS A 37 35.51 7.18 -12.50
C LYS A 37 35.23 8.48 -11.78
N ALA A 38 34.03 9.04 -11.99
CA ALA A 38 33.58 10.24 -11.28
C ALA A 38 33.23 9.96 -9.82
N LYS A 39 33.05 8.68 -9.45
CA LYS A 39 32.57 8.22 -8.14
C LYS A 39 31.20 8.81 -7.79
N VAL A 40 30.31 8.78 -8.78
CA VAL A 40 28.93 9.28 -8.67
C VAL A 40 27.99 8.15 -9.01
N GLY A 41 26.96 7.97 -8.20
CA GLY A 41 25.88 7.05 -8.51
C GLY A 41 24.56 7.53 -7.94
N GLY A 42 23.49 6.94 -8.42
CA GLY A 42 22.16 7.26 -7.95
C GLY A 42 21.14 6.19 -8.29
N LEU A 43 19.96 6.34 -7.72
CA LEU A 43 18.81 5.48 -7.94
C LEU A 43 17.56 6.38 -8.03
N ILE A 44 16.76 6.21 -9.08
CA ILE A 44 15.42 6.80 -9.23
C ILE A 44 14.34 5.71 -9.19
N HIS A 45 13.24 6.01 -8.50
CA HIS A 45 12.08 5.13 -8.39
C HIS A 45 10.89 5.76 -9.13
N LEU A 46 10.58 5.23 -10.31
CA LEU A 46 9.55 5.70 -11.23
C LEU A 46 8.24 4.95 -11.00
N LEU A 47 7.12 5.68 -10.96
CA LEU A 47 5.80 5.10 -10.69
C LEU A 47 4.93 5.00 -11.94
N LEU A 48 4.99 6.01 -12.80
CA LEU A 48 4.10 6.15 -13.96
C LEU A 48 4.90 6.40 -15.25
N PRO A 49 4.34 6.11 -16.43
CA PRO A 49 5.02 6.35 -17.70
C PRO A 49 5.12 7.86 -18.01
N GLU A 50 4.01 8.59 -17.95
CA GLU A 50 3.89 9.99 -18.36
C GLU A 50 2.70 10.69 -17.69
N TRP A 51 2.74 12.03 -17.65
CA TRP A 51 1.71 12.85 -17.00
C TRP A 51 0.46 12.98 -17.87
N THR A 52 -0.73 12.84 -17.26
CA THR A 52 -2.02 12.86 -17.97
C THR A 52 -2.78 14.19 -17.94
N GLY A 53 -2.31 15.19 -17.18
CA GLY A 53 -2.93 16.53 -17.16
C GLY A 53 -3.77 16.89 -15.93
N CYS A 54 -4.09 15.95 -15.04
CA CYS A 54 -5.21 16.11 -14.09
C CYS A 54 -4.87 16.69 -12.69
N ARG A 55 -3.62 17.02 -12.37
CA ARG A 55 -3.18 17.41 -11.00
C ARG A 55 -3.01 18.92 -10.84
N GLN A 56 -3.40 19.48 -9.69
CA GLN A 56 -3.03 20.84 -9.26
C GLN A 56 -1.55 20.97 -8.84
N THR A 57 -0.86 19.86 -8.51
CA THR A 57 0.57 19.85 -8.16
C THR A 57 1.35 18.86 -9.04
N TYR A 58 2.07 19.37 -10.03
CA TYR A 58 2.92 18.59 -10.94
C TYR A 58 4.24 18.20 -10.25
N LYS A 59 4.56 16.90 -10.18
CA LYS A 59 5.83 16.37 -9.66
C LYS A 59 6.52 15.52 -10.74
N PRO A 60 7.54 16.03 -11.43
CA PRO A 60 8.11 15.38 -12.60
C PRO A 60 8.84 14.06 -12.28
N GLU A 61 9.38 13.89 -11.07
CA GLU A 61 10.14 12.70 -10.64
C GLU A 61 9.31 11.42 -10.59
N LEU A 62 7.98 11.55 -10.59
CA LEU A 62 7.05 10.42 -10.52
C LEU A 62 6.90 9.68 -11.87
N TYR A 63 7.18 10.37 -12.97
CA TYR A 63 6.96 9.86 -14.32
C TYR A 63 8.27 9.51 -15.01
N ALA A 64 8.35 8.38 -15.73
CA ALA A 64 9.53 8.02 -16.50
C ALA A 64 9.92 9.11 -17.50
N ARG A 65 8.94 9.65 -18.23
CA ARG A 65 9.17 10.66 -19.29
C ARG A 65 9.81 11.95 -18.78
N THR A 66 9.61 12.32 -17.52
CA THR A 66 10.08 13.60 -16.96
C THR A 66 11.10 13.42 -15.85
N GLY A 67 10.95 12.40 -15.01
CA GLY A 67 11.81 12.14 -13.86
C GLY A 67 13.16 11.57 -14.24
N LEU A 68 13.21 10.68 -15.23
CA LEU A 68 14.46 10.06 -15.65
C LEU A 68 15.45 11.08 -16.28
N PRO A 69 15.02 11.99 -17.17
CA PRO A 69 15.89 13.07 -17.64
C PRO A 69 16.40 13.98 -16.50
N LEU A 70 15.54 14.34 -15.53
CA LEU A 70 15.95 15.14 -14.37
C LEU A 70 17.01 14.43 -13.53
N PHE A 71 16.84 13.13 -13.31
CA PHE A 71 17.80 12.32 -12.58
C PHE A 71 19.15 12.20 -13.31
N ILE A 72 19.14 11.99 -14.64
CA ILE A 72 20.37 11.98 -15.45
C ILE A 72 21.10 13.32 -15.37
N ASN A 73 20.37 14.43 -15.43
CA ASN A 73 20.96 15.77 -15.29
C ASN A 73 21.56 15.98 -13.89
N ALA A 74 20.87 15.55 -12.83
CA ALA A 74 21.38 15.62 -11.46
C ALA A 74 22.69 14.81 -11.27
N LEU A 75 22.83 13.66 -11.95
CA LEU A 75 24.10 12.91 -11.97
C LEU A 75 25.21 13.69 -12.69
N CYS A 76 24.89 14.34 -13.82
CA CYS A 76 25.85 15.17 -14.56
C CYS A 76 26.30 16.39 -13.75
N GLU A 77 25.37 17.06 -13.06
CA GLU A 77 25.67 18.16 -12.13
C GLU A 77 26.54 17.71 -10.96
N ALA A 78 26.34 16.47 -10.49
CA ALA A 78 27.23 15.84 -9.53
C ALA A 78 28.60 15.46 -10.14
N GLY A 79 28.82 15.61 -11.45
CA GLY A 79 30.12 15.42 -12.12
C GLY A 79 30.29 14.07 -12.82
N ALA A 80 29.21 13.30 -13.00
CA ALA A 80 29.23 12.12 -13.85
C ALA A 80 29.30 12.51 -15.34
N ASP A 81 29.93 11.68 -16.16
CA ASP A 81 29.99 11.85 -17.60
C ASP A 81 29.09 10.83 -18.29
N LYS A 82 28.14 11.31 -19.10
CA LYS A 82 27.16 10.47 -19.81
C LYS A 82 27.80 9.33 -20.59
N THR A 83 28.97 9.56 -21.20
CA THR A 83 29.66 8.54 -22.01
C THR A 83 30.20 7.37 -21.21
N ARG A 84 30.30 7.52 -19.89
CA ARG A 84 30.79 6.49 -18.95
C ARG A 84 29.71 5.92 -18.06
N MET A 85 28.51 6.49 -18.10
CA MET A 85 27.39 6.03 -17.29
C MET A 85 26.99 4.60 -17.67
N LYS A 86 26.61 3.83 -16.68
CA LYS A 86 26.00 2.50 -16.85
C LYS A 86 24.73 2.46 -16.03
N ALA A 87 23.67 1.92 -16.63
CA ALA A 87 22.38 1.77 -15.99
C ALA A 87 22.08 0.31 -15.63
N CYS A 88 21.30 0.12 -14.57
CA CYS A 88 20.64 -1.15 -14.25
C CYS A 88 19.19 -0.86 -13.84
N MET A 89 18.24 -1.66 -14.33
CA MET A 89 16.82 -1.45 -14.08
C MET A 89 16.10 -2.73 -13.65
N ALA A 90 15.08 -2.57 -12.82
CA ALA A 90 14.23 -3.69 -12.41
C ALA A 90 12.78 -3.25 -12.17
N GLY A 91 11.86 -4.21 -12.05
CA GLY A 91 10.45 -3.96 -11.70
C GLY A 91 9.49 -4.18 -12.87
N GLY A 92 8.41 -3.41 -12.96
CA GLY A 92 7.44 -3.53 -14.06
C GLY A 92 6.71 -4.87 -14.10
N ALA A 93 6.62 -5.59 -12.97
CA ALA A 93 5.91 -6.86 -12.89
C ALA A 93 4.42 -6.67 -13.24
N LEU A 94 3.89 -7.60 -14.05
CA LEU A 94 2.48 -7.76 -14.36
C LEU A 94 1.77 -8.44 -13.18
N VAL A 95 0.46 -8.21 -13.08
CA VAL A 95 -0.39 -8.81 -12.05
C VAL A 95 -1.25 -9.89 -12.69
N GLY A 96 -0.75 -11.12 -12.78
CA GLY A 96 -1.52 -12.33 -13.15
C GLY A 96 -1.49 -12.77 -14.62
N GLN A 97 -2.14 -13.91 -14.93
CA GLN A 97 -2.21 -14.44 -16.31
C GLN A 97 -2.82 -13.42 -17.28
N VAL A 98 -2.07 -13.12 -18.33
CA VAL A 98 -2.33 -12.01 -19.26
C VAL A 98 -3.72 -12.09 -19.88
N SER A 99 -4.61 -11.17 -19.52
CA SER A 99 -5.82 -10.84 -20.27
C SER A 99 -5.60 -9.61 -21.16
N GLN A 100 -6.48 -9.38 -22.15
CA GLN A 100 -6.39 -8.21 -23.04
C GLN A 100 -6.46 -6.87 -22.28
N VAL A 101 -7.10 -6.85 -21.10
CA VAL A 101 -7.24 -5.66 -20.24
C VAL A 101 -5.95 -5.38 -19.46
N ASP A 102 -5.13 -6.39 -19.19
CA ASP A 102 -3.83 -6.23 -18.54
C ASP A 102 -2.81 -5.56 -19.46
N LEU A 103 -2.93 -5.76 -20.78
CA LEU A 103 -2.14 -5.06 -21.79
C LEU A 103 -2.51 -3.57 -21.88
N ASP A 104 -3.80 -3.23 -21.74
CA ASP A 104 -4.27 -1.84 -21.74
C ASP A 104 -3.84 -1.06 -20.47
N LEU A 105 -3.62 -1.78 -19.36
CA LEU A 105 -3.25 -1.24 -18.05
C LEU A 105 -1.80 -1.52 -17.66
N ASP A 106 -0.94 -1.89 -18.62
CA ASP A 106 0.48 -2.21 -18.41
C ASP A 106 1.31 -0.95 -18.09
N ILE A 107 0.99 -0.31 -16.96
CA ILE A 107 1.67 0.89 -16.47
C ILE A 107 3.14 0.56 -16.24
N GLY A 108 3.44 -0.61 -15.68
CA GLY A 108 4.81 -1.06 -15.39
C GLY A 108 5.64 -1.28 -16.65
N GLY A 109 5.12 -2.04 -17.61
CA GLY A 109 5.77 -2.27 -18.89
C GLY A 109 5.92 -0.98 -19.70
N ARG A 110 4.89 -0.13 -19.77
CA ARG A 110 4.99 1.20 -20.41
C ARG A 110 6.03 2.11 -19.73
N THR A 111 6.12 2.07 -18.41
CA THR A 111 7.13 2.81 -17.65
C THR A 111 8.54 2.28 -17.97
N ALA A 112 8.70 0.96 -18.05
CA ALA A 112 9.96 0.31 -18.42
C ALA A 112 10.39 0.66 -19.86
N GLU A 113 9.44 0.65 -20.79
CA GLU A 113 9.66 0.97 -22.19
C GLU A 113 10.13 2.41 -22.36
N ILE A 114 9.42 3.38 -21.77
CA ILE A 114 9.82 4.79 -21.79
C ILE A 114 11.19 4.98 -21.12
N ALA A 115 11.46 4.29 -20.01
CA ALA A 115 12.76 4.36 -19.35
C ALA A 115 13.90 3.86 -20.26
N ARG A 116 13.68 2.74 -20.98
CA ARG A 116 14.65 2.21 -21.96
C ARG A 116 14.82 3.15 -23.16
N GLU A 117 13.73 3.71 -23.68
CA GLU A 117 13.75 4.69 -24.77
C GLU A 117 14.66 5.87 -24.43
N ILE A 118 14.48 6.45 -23.24
CA ILE A 118 15.26 7.60 -22.77
C ILE A 118 16.73 7.24 -22.56
N LEU A 119 17.03 6.11 -21.92
CA LEU A 119 18.42 5.68 -21.69
C LEU A 119 19.15 5.43 -23.02
N SER A 120 18.47 4.79 -23.98
CA SER A 120 19.00 4.57 -25.32
C SER A 120 19.24 5.89 -26.07
N GLY A 121 18.30 6.83 -26.01
CA GLY A 121 18.43 8.16 -26.61
C GLY A 121 19.60 8.98 -26.02
N GLU A 122 19.88 8.79 -24.72
CA GLU A 122 21.02 9.40 -24.02
C GLU A 122 22.33 8.61 -24.16
N SER A 123 22.33 7.51 -24.93
CA SER A 123 23.48 6.61 -25.12
C SER A 123 24.02 6.00 -23.82
N ILE A 124 23.15 5.77 -22.82
CA ILE A 124 23.50 5.15 -21.54
C ILE A 124 23.15 3.65 -21.61
N PRO A 125 24.14 2.73 -21.65
CA PRO A 125 23.88 1.31 -21.73
C PRO A 125 23.24 0.76 -20.45
N VAL A 126 22.20 -0.07 -20.63
CA VAL A 126 21.61 -0.89 -19.56
C VAL A 126 22.37 -2.22 -19.48
N HIS A 127 23.20 -2.40 -18.46
CA HIS A 127 24.03 -3.61 -18.32
C HIS A 127 23.26 -4.80 -17.73
N GLN A 128 22.25 -4.53 -16.91
CA GLN A 128 21.40 -5.55 -16.30
C GLN A 128 19.96 -5.03 -16.26
N SER A 129 19.00 -5.90 -16.59
CA SER A 129 17.58 -5.57 -16.57
C SER A 129 16.75 -6.79 -16.17
N GLU A 130 15.91 -6.65 -15.15
CA GLU A 130 14.88 -7.64 -14.78
C GLU A 130 13.53 -6.93 -14.68
N THR A 131 12.86 -6.82 -15.83
CA THR A 131 11.60 -6.08 -15.95
C THR A 131 10.47 -6.98 -16.44
N GLY A 132 9.25 -6.80 -15.95
CA GLY A 132 8.12 -7.68 -16.29
C GLY A 132 8.02 -8.88 -15.35
N GLY A 133 7.27 -9.90 -15.76
CA GLY A 133 7.04 -11.10 -14.95
C GLY A 133 6.04 -10.85 -13.82
N TYR A 134 6.11 -11.63 -12.74
CA TYR A 134 5.13 -11.60 -11.63
C TYR A 134 5.77 -11.42 -10.26
N LEU A 135 7.08 -11.19 -10.22
CA LEU A 135 7.87 -11.20 -8.98
C LEU A 135 8.37 -9.80 -8.65
N GLY A 136 8.35 -9.47 -7.36
CA GLY A 136 8.97 -8.26 -6.85
C GLY A 136 10.48 -8.39 -6.70
N TYR A 137 11.19 -7.30 -6.99
CA TYR A 137 12.65 -7.21 -6.93
C TYR A 137 13.11 -6.16 -5.93
N LEU A 138 14.24 -6.42 -5.28
CA LEU A 138 15.05 -5.44 -4.57
C LEU A 138 16.20 -5.03 -5.48
N LEU A 139 16.13 -3.82 -6.03
CA LEU A 139 17.22 -3.18 -6.76
C LEU A 139 18.12 -2.46 -5.76
N SER A 140 19.41 -2.74 -5.79
CA SER A 140 20.39 -2.12 -4.89
C SER A 140 21.58 -1.58 -5.67
N LEU A 141 22.09 -0.41 -5.30
CA LEU A 141 23.35 0.17 -5.79
C LEU A 141 24.28 0.42 -4.59
N ASP A 142 25.42 -0.27 -4.56
CA ASP A 142 26.48 -0.01 -3.58
C ASP A 142 27.42 1.08 -4.12
N LEU A 143 27.46 2.25 -3.47
CA LEU A 143 28.30 3.38 -3.90
C LEU A 143 29.79 3.23 -3.52
N LYS A 144 30.17 2.15 -2.82
CA LYS A 144 31.57 1.77 -2.64
C LYS A 144 32.13 1.09 -3.88
N SER A 145 31.36 0.14 -4.42
CA SER A 145 31.76 -0.71 -5.55
C SER A 145 31.18 -0.27 -6.89
N PHE A 146 30.17 0.60 -6.89
CA PHE A 146 29.34 0.99 -8.03
C PHE A 146 28.65 -0.19 -8.72
N ASN A 147 28.50 -1.32 -8.01
CA ASN A 147 27.78 -2.47 -8.51
C ASN A 147 26.30 -2.35 -8.17
N SER A 148 25.49 -2.57 -9.20
CA SER A 148 24.05 -2.75 -9.03
C SER A 148 23.75 -4.24 -8.87
N SER A 149 22.77 -4.58 -8.04
CA SER A 149 22.27 -5.94 -7.91
C SER A 149 20.76 -5.95 -7.92
N ILE A 150 20.20 -6.98 -8.54
CA ILE A 150 18.77 -7.26 -8.56
C ILE A 150 18.58 -8.58 -7.83
N ASN A 151 17.94 -8.52 -6.67
CA ASN A 151 17.60 -9.71 -5.91
C ASN A 151 16.09 -9.84 -5.87
N LEU A 152 15.56 -11.05 -5.79
CA LEU A 152 14.18 -11.23 -5.37
C LEU A 152 14.03 -10.63 -3.97
N SER A 153 12.99 -9.84 -3.74
CA SER A 153 12.74 -9.18 -2.45
C SER A 153 12.60 -10.17 -1.27
N VAL A 154 12.52 -11.48 -1.55
CA VAL A 154 12.37 -12.55 -0.56
C VAL A 154 13.24 -13.75 -1.03
N GLY A 155 14.32 -14.08 -0.30
CA GLY A 155 15.24 -15.21 -0.59
C GLY A 155 14.59 -16.62 -0.58
N ARG A 156 15.36 -17.69 -0.77
CA ARG A 156 14.81 -19.07 -0.66
C ARG A 156 14.70 -19.51 0.80
N PRO A 157 13.68 -20.31 1.20
CA PRO A 157 13.58 -20.82 2.57
C PRO A 157 14.69 -21.86 2.86
N SER A 158 15.32 -21.77 4.03
CA SER A 158 15.91 -22.92 4.70
C SER A 158 14.90 -23.44 5.74
N ASP A 159 14.67 -24.74 5.72
CA ASP A 159 13.59 -25.47 6.39
C ASP A 159 13.46 -25.17 7.89
N ILE A 160 12.31 -24.66 8.31
CA ILE A 160 11.83 -24.74 9.70
C ILE A 160 10.36 -25.19 9.65
N HIS A 161 10.13 -26.49 9.58
CA HIS A 161 8.80 -27.07 9.74
C HIS A 161 8.56 -27.39 11.22
N LYS A 162 7.73 -26.59 11.90
CA LYS A 162 6.95 -27.11 13.04
C LYS A 162 5.71 -27.81 12.46
N VAL A 163 5.29 -28.90 13.11
CA VAL A 163 4.06 -29.61 12.72
C VAL A 163 2.88 -28.68 12.94
N PHE A 164 2.35 -28.13 11.85
CA PHE A 164 1.17 -27.30 11.86
C PHE A 164 -0.08 -28.17 11.80
N ARG A 165 -1.04 -27.89 12.68
CA ARG A 165 -2.39 -28.46 12.62
C ARG A 165 -3.33 -27.41 12.05
N LYS A 166 -4.10 -27.79 11.03
CA LYS A 166 -5.20 -26.99 10.48
C LYS A 166 -6.19 -26.62 11.60
N PRO A 167 -6.58 -25.34 11.75
CA PRO A 167 -7.49 -24.92 12.81
C PRO A 167 -8.90 -25.47 12.56
N GLU A 168 -9.57 -25.88 13.64
CA GLU A 168 -10.98 -26.25 13.63
C GLU A 168 -11.87 -24.99 13.74
N PRO A 169 -13.18 -25.05 13.44
CA PRO A 169 -14.08 -23.91 13.60
C PRO A 169 -14.06 -23.27 15.00
N ASP A 170 -13.92 -24.10 16.05
CA ASP A 170 -13.82 -23.62 17.44
C ASP A 170 -12.51 -22.87 17.70
N ASP A 171 -11.43 -23.20 16.99
CA ASP A 171 -10.18 -22.45 17.07
C ASP A 171 -10.39 -21.05 16.52
N ILE A 172 -10.98 -20.93 15.33
CA ILE A 172 -11.28 -19.63 14.71
C ILE A 172 -12.19 -18.78 15.61
N ALA A 173 -13.23 -19.35 16.20
CA ALA A 173 -14.11 -18.63 17.12
C ALA A 173 -13.36 -18.10 18.36
N ARG A 174 -12.41 -18.88 18.90
CA ARG A 174 -11.54 -18.44 20.00
C ARG A 174 -10.59 -17.32 19.56
N ALA A 175 -9.99 -17.41 18.37
CA ALA A 175 -9.12 -16.35 17.87
C ALA A 175 -9.86 -15.04 17.60
N VAL A 176 -11.08 -15.11 17.07
CA VAL A 176 -11.98 -13.94 16.93
C VAL A 176 -12.23 -13.32 18.30
N SER A 177 -12.53 -14.14 19.31
CA SER A 177 -12.75 -13.66 20.69
C SER A 177 -11.49 -13.11 21.36
N ALA A 178 -10.30 -13.53 20.91
CA ALA A 178 -9.01 -13.08 21.41
C ALA A 178 -8.55 -11.76 20.77
N VAL A 179 -9.09 -11.38 19.62
CA VAL A 179 -8.85 -10.04 19.05
C VAL A 179 -9.40 -9.00 20.02
N LYS A 180 -8.58 -7.99 20.34
CA LYS A 180 -9.00 -6.88 21.21
C LYS A 180 -10.33 -6.31 20.69
N PRO A 181 -11.35 -6.18 21.56
CA PRO A 181 -12.61 -5.58 21.16
C PRO A 181 -12.38 -4.18 20.60
N ILE A 182 -13.09 -3.83 19.54
CA ILE A 182 -13.10 -2.47 19.03
C ILE A 182 -13.57 -1.51 20.15
N PRO A 183 -12.84 -0.42 20.44
CA PRO A 183 -13.24 0.53 21.47
C PRO A 183 -14.66 1.05 21.27
N GLN A 184 -15.46 1.10 22.33
CA GLN A 184 -16.87 1.52 22.26
C GLN A 184 -17.05 2.94 21.67
N ILE A 185 -16.07 3.82 21.89
CA ILE A 185 -16.05 5.15 21.30
C ILE A 185 -15.95 5.10 19.77
N ALA A 186 -15.16 4.17 19.21
CA ALA A 186 -15.04 3.99 17.77
C ALA A 186 -16.36 3.45 17.17
N LEU A 187 -16.99 2.46 17.81
CA LEU A 187 -18.32 1.98 17.39
C LEU A 187 -19.38 3.09 17.43
N LYS A 188 -19.37 3.89 18.49
CA LYS A 188 -20.28 5.04 18.63
C LYS A 188 -20.08 6.02 17.47
N ILE A 189 -18.83 6.35 17.13
CA ILE A 189 -18.50 7.25 16.01
C ILE A 189 -18.92 6.66 14.67
N ILE A 190 -18.66 5.38 14.41
CA ILE A 190 -19.08 4.69 13.17
C ILE A 190 -20.59 4.81 12.99
N ARG A 191 -21.39 4.59 14.05
CA ARG A 191 -22.85 4.78 14.02
C ARG A 191 -23.24 6.23 13.76
N MET A 192 -22.60 7.18 14.44
CA MET A 192 -22.88 8.62 14.29
C MET A 192 -22.56 9.13 12.88
N MET A 193 -21.48 8.63 12.25
CA MET A 193 -21.13 8.93 10.86
C MET A 193 -22.18 8.41 9.88
N ASN A 194 -22.78 7.26 10.18
CA ASN A 194 -23.85 6.69 9.35
C ASN A 194 -25.17 7.47 9.49
N ASP A 195 -25.54 7.86 10.72
CA ASP A 195 -26.82 8.51 11.03
C ASP A 195 -26.81 10.02 10.77
N GLY A 196 -25.62 10.64 10.70
CA GLY A 196 -25.45 12.05 10.36
C GLY A 196 -25.95 13.05 11.41
N ASN A 197 -26.33 12.58 12.61
CA ASN A 197 -26.84 13.42 13.68
C ASN A 197 -26.01 13.23 14.97
N TYR A 198 -25.18 14.22 15.29
CA TYR A 198 -24.37 14.19 16.50
C TYR A 198 -23.91 15.56 16.99
N ASN A 199 -23.57 15.64 18.28
CA ASN A 199 -22.90 16.80 18.88
C ASN A 199 -21.39 16.54 18.97
N MET A 200 -20.61 17.26 18.18
CA MET A 200 -19.17 17.03 18.09
C MET A 200 -18.40 17.41 19.34
N ASN A 201 -18.80 18.48 20.04
CA ASN A 201 -18.16 18.88 21.29
C ASN A 201 -18.29 17.77 22.34
N ALA A 202 -19.44 17.10 22.40
CA ALA A 202 -19.66 15.98 23.31
C ALA A 202 -18.76 14.76 22.98
N VAL A 203 -18.44 14.52 21.71
CA VAL A 203 -17.52 13.43 21.32
C VAL A 203 -16.08 13.79 21.63
N ALA A 204 -15.67 15.02 21.30
CA ALA A 204 -14.33 15.52 21.63
C ALA A 204 -14.07 15.46 23.14
N ASP A 205 -15.05 15.84 23.97
CA ASP A 205 -14.93 15.78 25.43
C ASP A 205 -14.86 14.35 25.97
N GLU A 206 -15.50 13.38 25.32
CA GLU A 206 -15.37 11.98 25.69
C GLU A 206 -13.97 11.45 25.35
N ILE A 207 -13.42 11.84 24.20
CA ILE A 207 -12.09 11.43 23.76
C ILE A 207 -11.00 12.01 24.66
N LYS A 208 -11.13 13.28 25.08
CA LYS A 208 -10.17 13.92 26.00
C LYS A 208 -10.00 13.14 27.31
N LYS A 209 -10.98 12.32 27.71
CA LYS A 209 -10.89 11.46 28.91
C LYS A 209 -10.01 10.23 28.67
N ASP A 210 -9.86 9.79 27.43
CA ASP A 210 -9.01 8.66 27.04
C ASP A 210 -7.64 9.17 26.59
N GLN A 211 -6.64 9.02 27.47
CA GLN A 211 -5.28 9.48 27.23
C GLN A 211 -4.58 8.69 26.10
N ILE A 212 -4.94 7.42 25.89
CA ILE A 212 -4.30 6.56 24.88
C ILE A 212 -4.81 6.96 23.50
N ILE A 213 -6.13 7.06 23.34
CA ILE A 213 -6.76 7.48 22.08
C ILE A 213 -6.38 8.92 21.77
N SER A 214 -6.39 9.82 22.76
CA SER A 214 -5.97 11.21 22.57
C SER A 214 -4.52 11.33 22.09
N ALA A 215 -3.60 10.58 22.71
CA ALA A 215 -2.21 10.57 22.28
C ALA A 215 -2.04 9.97 20.88
N GLY A 216 -2.78 8.90 20.55
CA GLY A 216 -2.80 8.29 19.23
C GLY A 216 -3.31 9.24 18.14
N ILE A 217 -4.39 9.97 18.40
CA ILE A 217 -4.93 11.01 17.50
C ILE A 217 -3.90 12.12 17.28
N ILE A 218 -3.29 12.64 18.34
CA ILE A 218 -2.27 13.69 18.23
C ILE A 218 -1.06 13.18 17.43
N ARG A 219 -0.63 11.94 17.67
CA ARG A 219 0.46 11.30 16.92
C ARG A 219 0.09 11.18 15.43
N MET A 220 -1.12 10.74 15.12
CA MET A 220 -1.63 10.66 13.76
C MET A 220 -1.73 12.06 13.12
N CYS A 221 -2.32 13.05 13.80
CA CYS A 221 -2.40 14.45 13.35
C CYS A 221 -1.06 15.04 12.92
N ASN A 222 -0.02 14.76 13.71
CA ASN A 222 1.33 15.25 13.46
C ASN A 222 2.17 14.31 12.61
N SER A 223 1.66 13.12 12.31
CA SER A 223 2.28 12.27 11.32
C SER A 223 2.27 13.03 9.99
N SER A 224 3.24 12.70 9.16
CA SER A 224 3.34 13.25 7.82
C SER A 224 2.03 13.06 7.01
N TYR A 225 1.14 12.15 7.44
CA TYR A 225 0.01 11.62 6.68
C TYR A 225 -1.06 12.69 6.47
N PHE A 226 -1.31 13.49 7.51
CA PHE A 226 -2.32 14.55 7.47
C PHE A 226 -1.72 15.92 7.13
N ARG A 227 -0.38 16.04 7.01
CA ARG A 227 0.38 17.28 6.69
C ARG A 227 -0.23 18.57 7.24
N MET A 228 -0.30 18.63 8.56
CA MET A 228 -0.69 19.85 9.25
C MET A 228 0.50 20.82 9.28
N LYS A 229 0.33 22.02 8.69
CA LYS A 229 1.37 23.09 8.71
C LYS A 229 1.73 23.53 10.13
N ASN A 230 0.76 23.39 11.05
CA ASN A 230 0.91 23.70 12.45
C ASN A 230 0.88 22.40 13.26
N LYS A 231 1.80 22.27 14.22
CA LYS A 231 1.79 21.17 15.18
C LYS A 231 0.45 21.16 15.92
N ILE A 232 -0.22 20.01 15.91
CA ILE A 232 -1.45 19.77 16.65
C ILE A 232 -1.07 19.19 18.01
N ASP A 233 -1.42 19.86 19.08
CA ASP A 233 -1.06 19.49 20.46
C ASP A 233 -2.27 19.19 21.35
N THR A 234 -3.49 19.45 20.86
CA THR A 234 -4.74 19.20 21.58
C THR A 234 -5.84 18.67 20.66
N ILE A 235 -6.82 17.97 21.23
CA ILE A 235 -8.00 17.48 20.51
C ILE A 235 -8.87 18.63 20.01
N ASP A 236 -9.00 19.72 20.77
CA ASP A 236 -9.74 20.92 20.33
C ASP A 236 -9.10 21.57 19.10
N ARG A 237 -7.77 21.64 19.09
CA ARG A 237 -7.03 22.15 17.93
C ARG A 237 -7.16 21.21 16.74
N ALA A 238 -7.13 19.89 16.97
CA ALA A 238 -7.38 18.90 15.94
C ALA A 238 -8.78 19.09 15.34
N LEU A 239 -9.81 19.20 16.17
CA LEU A 239 -11.18 19.46 15.76
C LEU A 239 -11.30 20.74 14.93
N PHE A 240 -10.72 21.84 15.40
CA PHE A 240 -10.78 23.14 14.71
C PHE A 240 -10.10 23.12 13.33
N ILE A 241 -8.94 22.46 13.21
CA ILE A 241 -8.15 22.47 11.97
C ILE A 241 -8.66 21.43 10.97
N LEU A 242 -9.02 20.23 11.43
CA LEU A 242 -9.38 19.09 10.58
C LEU A 242 -10.87 19.06 10.23
N GLY A 243 -11.70 19.64 11.09
CA GLY A 243 -13.13 19.45 11.09
C GLY A 243 -13.54 18.09 11.65
N GLU A 244 -14.85 17.95 11.88
CA GLU A 244 -15.45 16.82 12.60
C GLU A 244 -15.17 15.48 11.93
N ARG A 245 -15.33 15.47 10.61
CA ARG A 245 -15.20 14.31 9.73
C ARG A 245 -13.82 13.65 9.80
N HIS A 246 -12.76 14.43 9.61
CA HIS A 246 -11.39 13.90 9.62
C HIS A 246 -10.94 13.50 11.03
N LEU A 247 -11.44 14.20 12.06
CA LEU A 247 -11.17 13.79 13.44
C LEU A 247 -11.74 12.39 13.71
N PHE A 248 -12.97 12.11 13.27
CA PHE A 248 -13.57 10.78 13.37
C PHE A 248 -12.77 9.68 12.69
N GLN A 249 -12.30 9.94 11.47
CA GLN A 249 -11.42 9.01 10.76
C GLN A 249 -10.14 8.70 11.53
N MET A 250 -9.54 9.71 12.16
CA MET A 250 -8.37 9.52 13.03
C MET A 250 -8.70 8.75 14.30
N ILE A 251 -9.85 9.00 14.92
CA ILE A 251 -10.25 8.28 16.14
C ILE A 251 -10.44 6.80 15.81
N ILE A 252 -11.15 6.48 14.71
CA ILE A 252 -11.37 5.08 14.29
C ILE A 252 -10.03 4.43 13.95
N SER A 253 -9.19 5.08 13.14
CA SER A 253 -7.88 4.56 12.76
C SER A 253 -6.97 4.33 13.96
N SER A 254 -6.86 5.32 14.86
CA SER A 254 -6.04 5.20 16.07
C SER A 254 -6.57 4.13 17.02
N SER A 255 -7.89 3.96 17.10
CA SER A 255 -8.52 2.90 17.90
C SER A 255 -8.22 1.51 17.36
N LEU A 256 -8.13 1.37 16.03
CA LEU A 256 -7.86 0.10 15.36
C LEU A 256 -6.36 -0.21 15.23
N GLU A 257 -5.48 0.78 15.31
CA GLU A 257 -4.02 0.61 15.25
C GLU A 257 -3.52 -0.51 16.18
N ASN A 258 -4.03 -0.53 17.42
CA ASN A 258 -3.65 -1.51 18.43
C ASN A 258 -4.06 -2.95 18.08
N SER A 259 -5.13 -3.13 17.29
CA SER A 259 -5.55 -4.45 16.81
C SER A 259 -4.63 -4.95 15.70
N PHE A 260 -4.13 -4.05 14.84
CA PHE A 260 -3.20 -4.38 13.76
C PHE A 260 -1.73 -4.47 14.22
N SER A 261 -1.36 -3.86 15.34
CA SER A 261 0.03 -3.84 15.85
C SER A 261 0.43 -5.10 16.62
N ASP A 262 -0.53 -5.91 17.09
CA ASP A 262 -0.28 -7.16 17.84
C ASP A 262 0.07 -8.37 16.93
N VAL A 263 0.18 -8.13 15.61
CA VAL A 263 0.47 -9.12 14.56
C VAL A 263 1.93 -9.60 14.64
N LYS A 264 2.13 -10.91 14.73
CA LYS A 264 3.43 -11.58 14.94
C LYS A 264 3.99 -12.15 13.62
N GLN A 265 4.20 -11.32 12.59
CA GLN A 265 4.88 -11.72 11.33
C GLN A 265 4.29 -12.95 10.58
N GLY A 266 3.05 -13.38 10.83
CA GLY A 266 2.44 -14.52 10.14
C GLY A 266 2.17 -14.26 8.66
N TYR A 267 1.67 -13.07 8.35
CA TYR A 267 1.61 -12.56 6.96
C TYR A 267 2.98 -12.03 6.45
N SER A 268 4.06 -12.22 7.21
CA SER A 268 5.43 -11.80 6.83
C SER A 268 5.56 -10.32 6.43
N LEU A 269 4.72 -9.45 7.01
CA LEU A 269 4.77 -8.01 6.80
C LEU A 269 5.74 -7.37 7.81
N CYS A 270 6.46 -6.33 7.39
CA CYS A 270 7.13 -5.43 8.33
C CYS A 270 6.13 -4.96 9.39
N LYS A 271 6.57 -4.78 10.65
CA LYS A 271 5.69 -4.31 11.75
C LYS A 271 4.86 -3.10 11.28
N GLY A 272 3.53 -3.22 11.36
CA GLY A 272 2.59 -2.16 10.96
C GLY A 272 2.20 -2.14 9.48
N GLY A 273 2.67 -3.06 8.65
CA GLY A 273 2.33 -3.12 7.23
C GLY A 273 0.85 -3.28 6.94
N LEU A 274 0.20 -4.23 7.62
CA LEU A 274 -1.23 -4.48 7.45
C LEU A 274 -2.07 -3.23 7.78
N PHE A 275 -1.73 -2.53 8.86
CA PHE A 275 -2.41 -1.29 9.23
C PHE A 275 -2.26 -0.20 8.17
N ARG A 276 -1.10 -0.12 7.53
CA ARG A 276 -0.80 0.87 6.48
C ARG A 276 -1.49 0.58 5.18
N HIS A 277 -1.62 -0.69 4.85
CA HIS A 277 -2.46 -1.15 3.76
C HIS A 277 -3.90 -0.70 4.01
N SER A 278 -4.48 -1.07 5.14
CA SER A 278 -5.82 -0.66 5.56
C SER A 278 -6.04 0.86 5.53
N ILE A 279 -5.13 1.63 6.09
CA ILE A 279 -5.18 3.10 6.11
C ILE A 279 -5.10 3.70 4.69
N GLY A 280 -4.23 3.15 3.83
CA GLY A 280 -4.12 3.63 2.45
C GLY A 280 -5.35 3.27 1.62
N THR A 281 -5.89 2.06 1.80
CA THR A 281 -7.15 1.61 1.19
C THR A 281 -8.32 2.46 1.65
N ALA A 282 -8.36 2.86 2.93
CA ALA A 282 -9.36 3.76 3.48
C ALA A 282 -9.38 5.12 2.76
N LEU A 283 -8.22 5.77 2.62
CA LEU A 283 -8.15 7.07 1.93
C LEU A 283 -8.48 6.98 0.46
N ILE A 284 -7.97 5.95 -0.23
CA ILE A 284 -8.25 5.79 -1.65
C ILE A 284 -9.74 5.50 -1.85
N SER A 285 -10.35 4.70 -0.98
CA SER A 285 -11.80 4.47 -0.99
C SER A 285 -12.58 5.77 -0.78
N GLU A 286 -12.13 6.64 0.14
CA GLU A 286 -12.74 7.94 0.38
C GLU A 286 -12.61 8.88 -0.85
N GLU A 287 -11.44 8.97 -1.45
CA GLU A 287 -11.21 9.79 -2.64
C GLU A 287 -12.02 9.27 -3.83
N LEU A 288 -12.02 7.95 -4.07
CA LEU A 288 -12.85 7.32 -5.10
C LEU A 288 -14.33 7.64 -4.88
N ALA A 289 -14.81 7.56 -3.65
CA ALA A 289 -16.19 7.92 -3.31
C ALA A 289 -16.48 9.41 -3.56
N ARG A 290 -15.54 10.32 -3.25
CA ARG A 290 -15.66 11.76 -3.56
C ARG A 290 -15.76 12.01 -5.07
N PHE A 291 -14.88 11.38 -5.86
CA PHE A 291 -14.83 11.58 -7.31
C PHE A 291 -16.05 11.02 -8.04
N THR A 292 -16.49 9.85 -7.63
CA THR A 292 -17.58 9.14 -8.30
C THR A 292 -18.95 9.60 -7.80
N GLY A 293 -19.05 10.03 -6.54
CA GLY A 293 -20.30 10.42 -5.90
C GLY A 293 -21.27 9.25 -5.69
N VAL A 294 -20.86 8.00 -5.95
CA VAL A 294 -21.77 6.84 -5.94
C VAL A 294 -22.03 6.29 -4.54
N VAL A 295 -21.16 6.59 -3.58
CA VAL A 295 -21.27 6.23 -2.16
C VAL A 295 -20.80 7.40 -1.29
N LYS A 296 -21.26 7.45 -0.02
CA LYS A 296 -20.79 8.48 0.92
C LYS A 296 -19.30 8.23 1.24
N PRO A 297 -18.42 9.26 1.23
CA PRO A 297 -17.00 8.98 1.42
C PRO A 297 -16.65 8.51 2.86
N ASP A 298 -17.48 8.81 3.85
CA ASP A 298 -17.29 8.39 5.24
C ASP A 298 -17.39 6.88 5.46
N ILE A 299 -18.40 6.26 4.84
CA ILE A 299 -18.56 4.81 4.89
C ILE A 299 -17.50 4.12 4.02
N ALA A 300 -17.10 4.72 2.89
CA ALA A 300 -16.03 4.22 2.04
C ALA A 300 -14.68 4.19 2.77
N TYR A 301 -14.35 5.25 3.53
CA TYR A 301 -13.17 5.27 4.39
C TYR A 301 -13.19 4.13 5.41
N THR A 302 -14.30 4.01 6.15
CA THR A 302 -14.44 3.00 7.22
C THR A 302 -14.38 1.58 6.65
N ALA A 303 -15.03 1.33 5.50
CA ALA A 303 -14.99 0.04 4.82
C ALA A 303 -13.59 -0.29 4.32
N GLY A 304 -12.88 0.65 3.70
CA GLY A 304 -11.49 0.47 3.27
C GLY A 304 -10.52 0.24 4.43
N LEU A 305 -10.77 0.83 5.60
CA LEU A 305 -9.96 0.57 6.80
C LEU A 305 -10.16 -0.84 7.35
N LEU A 306 -11.39 -1.34 7.32
CA LEU A 306 -11.77 -2.62 7.93
C LEU A 306 -11.68 -3.82 6.98
N HIS A 307 -11.56 -3.62 5.66
CA HIS A 307 -11.69 -4.69 4.65
C HIS A 307 -10.86 -5.94 4.97
N ASP A 308 -9.63 -5.72 5.45
CA ASP A 308 -8.63 -6.76 5.71
C ASP A 308 -8.52 -7.18 7.19
N ILE A 309 -9.46 -6.78 8.05
CA ILE A 309 -9.38 -7.04 9.49
C ILE A 309 -9.31 -8.54 9.82
N GLY A 310 -9.82 -9.41 8.95
CA GLY A 310 -9.70 -10.86 9.12
C GLY A 310 -8.26 -11.37 9.09
N LYS A 311 -7.32 -10.66 8.44
CA LYS A 311 -5.89 -11.00 8.48
C LYS A 311 -5.33 -10.89 9.90
N VAL A 312 -5.86 -9.99 10.74
CA VAL A 312 -5.50 -9.90 12.18
C VAL A 312 -5.90 -11.17 12.94
N VAL A 313 -7.06 -11.75 12.60
CA VAL A 313 -7.53 -13.01 13.21
C VAL A 313 -6.61 -14.16 12.80
N LEU A 314 -6.33 -14.29 11.51
CA LEU A 314 -5.56 -15.40 10.96
C LEU A 314 -4.07 -15.35 11.29
N ASP A 315 -3.52 -14.16 11.52
CA ASP A 315 -2.11 -13.99 11.87
C ASP A 315 -1.73 -14.71 13.17
N GLN A 316 -2.67 -14.86 14.12
CA GLN A 316 -2.45 -15.59 15.38
C GLN A 316 -2.00 -17.05 15.13
N TYR A 317 -2.42 -17.66 14.02
CA TYR A 317 -2.02 -19.01 13.63
C TYR A 317 -0.81 -19.01 12.69
N LEU A 318 -0.81 -18.13 11.68
CA LEU A 318 0.27 -18.05 10.69
C LEU A 318 1.61 -17.70 11.35
N SER A 319 1.61 -16.78 12.30
CA SER A 319 2.81 -16.37 13.05
C SER A 319 3.51 -17.52 13.75
N SER A 320 2.72 -18.45 14.28
CA SER A 320 3.20 -19.58 15.08
C SER A 320 3.73 -20.75 14.23
N ALA A 321 3.35 -20.81 12.95
CA ALA A 321 3.47 -22.03 12.14
C ALA A 321 4.07 -21.86 10.75
N TYR A 322 3.87 -20.70 10.12
CA TYR A 322 4.35 -20.39 8.77
C TYR A 322 4.78 -18.93 8.67
N THR A 323 5.89 -18.58 9.32
CA THR A 323 6.45 -17.21 9.31
C THR A 323 6.76 -16.66 7.91
N LEU A 324 6.70 -17.49 6.86
CA LEU A 324 6.88 -17.14 5.45
C LEU A 324 5.70 -17.58 4.57
N PHE A 325 4.50 -17.76 5.14
CA PHE A 325 3.28 -18.18 4.41
C PHE A 325 3.05 -17.39 3.12
N TYR A 326 3.20 -16.07 3.21
CA TYR A 326 3.02 -15.16 2.08
C TYR A 326 4.07 -15.34 0.95
N ARG A 327 5.26 -15.85 1.25
CA ARG A 327 6.26 -16.17 0.22
C ARG A 327 5.80 -17.35 -0.64
N ARG A 328 5.08 -18.32 -0.05
CA ARG A 328 4.53 -19.47 -0.78
C ARG A 328 3.51 -19.02 -1.82
N THR A 329 2.62 -18.08 -1.49
CA THR A 329 1.67 -17.54 -2.48
C THR A 329 2.39 -16.93 -3.67
N GLN A 330 3.49 -16.18 -3.45
CA GLN A 330 4.27 -15.60 -4.54
C GLN A 330 5.05 -16.63 -5.38
N LEU A 331 5.66 -17.65 -4.74
CA LEU A 331 6.44 -18.68 -5.44
C LEU A 331 5.56 -19.68 -6.20
N ASP A 332 4.47 -20.12 -5.58
CA ASP A 332 3.57 -21.14 -6.12
C ASP A 332 2.51 -20.52 -7.06
N MET A 333 2.49 -19.18 -7.19
CA MET A 333 1.55 -18.43 -8.04
C MET A 333 0.08 -18.73 -7.73
N ILE A 334 -0.24 -18.99 -6.46
CA ILE A 334 -1.60 -19.24 -5.97
C ILE A 334 -2.21 -17.98 -5.35
N GLU A 335 -3.52 -17.79 -5.47
CA GLU A 335 -4.19 -16.67 -4.82
C GLU A 335 -4.10 -16.77 -3.29
N LEU A 336 -4.01 -15.63 -2.60
CA LEU A 336 -3.90 -15.61 -1.13
C LEU A 336 -5.06 -16.36 -0.49
N SER A 337 -6.28 -16.10 -0.95
CA SER A 337 -7.49 -16.74 -0.44
C SER A 337 -7.45 -18.26 -0.59
N GLU A 338 -6.85 -18.78 -1.67
CA GLU A 338 -6.70 -20.22 -1.88
C GLU A 338 -5.67 -20.81 -0.91
N ALA A 339 -4.50 -20.16 -0.78
CA ALA A 339 -3.48 -20.58 0.17
C ALA A 339 -3.99 -20.59 1.62
N GLU A 340 -4.81 -19.58 1.98
CA GLU A 340 -5.47 -19.50 3.27
C GLU A 340 -6.47 -20.64 3.45
N LYS A 341 -7.27 -20.95 2.42
CA LYS A 341 -8.22 -22.06 2.48
C LYS A 341 -7.53 -23.42 2.62
N GLU A 342 -6.44 -23.63 1.90
CA GLU A 342 -5.63 -24.85 2.02
C GLU A 342 -5.07 -25.00 3.43
N THR A 343 -4.40 -23.94 3.91
CA THR A 343 -3.64 -23.96 5.17
C THR A 343 -4.56 -23.86 6.38
N LEU A 344 -5.43 -22.86 6.40
CA LEU A 344 -6.26 -22.51 7.55
C LEU A 344 -7.70 -23.03 7.45
N GLY A 345 -8.17 -23.45 6.26
CA GLY A 345 -9.57 -23.89 6.08
C GLY A 345 -10.58 -22.74 6.00
N ILE A 346 -10.10 -21.52 6.18
CA ILE A 346 -10.89 -20.29 6.15
C ILE A 346 -10.07 -19.18 5.50
N THR A 347 -10.71 -18.29 4.76
CA THR A 347 -10.07 -17.09 4.19
C THR A 347 -10.10 -15.92 5.17
N HIS A 348 -9.27 -14.90 4.96
CA HIS A 348 -9.34 -13.67 5.76
C HIS A 348 -10.67 -12.95 5.57
N THR A 349 -11.30 -13.02 4.40
CA THR A 349 -12.63 -12.42 4.17
C THR A 349 -13.72 -13.15 4.97
N GLU A 350 -13.60 -14.46 5.13
CA GLU A 350 -14.45 -15.28 5.99
C GLU A 350 -14.25 -14.94 7.47
N ALA A 351 -13.00 -14.91 7.94
CA ALA A 351 -12.68 -14.57 9.34
C ALA A 351 -13.07 -13.13 9.68
N GLY A 352 -12.87 -12.19 8.75
CA GLY A 352 -13.24 -10.79 8.91
C GLY A 352 -14.75 -10.60 9.02
N LYS A 353 -15.55 -11.35 8.24
CA LYS A 353 -17.01 -11.35 8.38
C LYS A 353 -17.44 -11.76 9.80
N ILE A 354 -16.90 -12.86 10.30
CA ILE A 354 -17.23 -13.38 11.65
C ILE A 354 -16.86 -12.33 12.72
N LEU A 355 -15.70 -11.69 12.58
CA LEU A 355 -15.29 -10.61 13.49
C LEU A 355 -16.23 -9.41 13.40
N GLY A 356 -16.62 -8.97 12.19
CA GLY A 356 -17.54 -7.86 11.99
C GLY A 356 -18.93 -8.11 12.59
N GLU A 357 -19.45 -9.34 12.48
CA GLU A 357 -20.68 -9.77 13.14
C GLU A 357 -20.56 -9.71 14.66
N SER A 358 -19.43 -10.19 15.22
CA SER A 358 -19.16 -10.15 16.67
C SER A 358 -19.10 -8.71 17.22
N TRP A 359 -18.63 -7.76 16.40
CA TRP A 359 -18.60 -6.34 16.73
C TRP A 359 -19.91 -5.60 16.46
N SER A 360 -20.93 -6.29 15.95
CA SER A 360 -22.22 -5.70 15.58
C SER A 360 -22.05 -4.50 14.63
N LEU A 361 -21.19 -4.65 13.63
CA LEU A 361 -20.98 -3.65 12.59
C LEU A 361 -22.21 -3.53 11.67
N ASP A 362 -22.28 -2.41 10.95
CA ASP A 362 -23.27 -2.19 9.90
C ASP A 362 -23.15 -3.25 8.80
N GLU A 363 -24.29 -3.74 8.30
CA GLU A 363 -24.35 -4.81 7.32
C GLU A 363 -23.56 -4.50 6.04
N ARG A 364 -23.49 -3.22 5.63
CA ARG A 364 -22.70 -2.77 4.47
C ARG A 364 -21.20 -2.96 4.70
N LEU A 365 -20.72 -2.77 5.94
CA LEU A 365 -19.32 -2.98 6.29
C LEU A 365 -19.00 -4.49 6.32
N ILE A 366 -19.89 -5.30 6.89
CA ILE A 366 -19.74 -6.77 6.95
C ILE A 366 -19.72 -7.36 5.53
N ASP A 367 -20.64 -6.91 4.66
CA ASP A 367 -20.73 -7.31 3.26
C ASP A 367 -19.46 -6.93 2.48
N THR A 368 -18.94 -5.71 2.72
CA THR A 368 -17.68 -5.25 2.11
C THR A 368 -16.48 -6.08 2.56
N ILE A 369 -16.35 -6.36 3.86
CA ILE A 369 -15.28 -7.22 4.39
C ILE A 369 -15.36 -8.61 3.74
N ARG A 370 -16.57 -9.16 3.58
CA ARG A 370 -16.74 -10.50 3.02
C ARG A 370 -16.41 -10.58 1.52
N TYR A 371 -16.80 -9.58 0.75
CA TYR A 371 -16.83 -9.67 -0.71
C TYR A 371 -15.88 -8.71 -1.43
N HIS A 372 -14.98 -8.00 -0.74
CA HIS A 372 -14.06 -7.07 -1.40
C HIS A 372 -13.21 -7.71 -2.50
N HIS A 373 -12.87 -9.01 -2.43
CA HIS A 373 -12.18 -9.72 -3.53
C HIS A 373 -13.09 -10.16 -4.69
N GLN A 374 -14.39 -10.30 -4.42
CA GLN A 374 -15.41 -10.74 -5.39
C GLN A 374 -16.66 -9.85 -5.29
N PRO A 375 -16.56 -8.57 -5.72
CA PRO A 375 -17.63 -7.60 -5.51
C PRO A 375 -18.97 -7.97 -6.15
N GLU A 376 -18.98 -8.90 -7.10
CA GLU A 376 -20.16 -9.41 -7.80
C GLU A 376 -21.08 -10.24 -6.89
N LEU A 377 -20.54 -10.80 -5.80
CA LEU A 377 -21.30 -11.60 -4.83
C LEU A 377 -21.99 -10.76 -3.75
N SER A 378 -21.67 -9.46 -3.68
CA SER A 378 -22.29 -8.52 -2.74
C SER A 378 -23.77 -8.28 -3.09
N SER A 379 -24.63 -8.31 -2.06
CA SER A 379 -26.06 -8.06 -2.19
C SER A 379 -26.56 -6.81 -1.44
N VAL A 380 -25.74 -6.22 -0.57
CA VAL A 380 -26.15 -5.14 0.33
C VAL A 380 -25.83 -3.76 -0.24
N ASP A 381 -24.56 -3.47 -0.48
CA ASP A 381 -24.10 -2.24 -1.13
C ASP A 381 -22.98 -2.55 -2.12
N THR A 382 -23.38 -3.10 -3.26
CA THR A 382 -22.46 -3.52 -4.32
C THR A 382 -21.52 -2.39 -4.74
N LYS A 383 -21.96 -1.12 -4.71
CA LYS A 383 -21.12 0.03 -5.10
C LYS A 383 -20.00 0.26 -4.09
N LEU A 384 -20.29 0.17 -2.80
CA LEU A 384 -19.28 0.28 -1.74
C LEU A 384 -18.21 -0.81 -1.88
N VAL A 385 -18.63 -2.05 -2.12
CA VAL A 385 -17.69 -3.18 -2.30
C VAL A 385 -16.78 -2.96 -3.52
N HIS A 386 -17.32 -2.45 -4.63
CA HIS A 386 -16.52 -2.12 -5.81
C HIS A 386 -15.54 -0.97 -5.58
N VAL A 387 -15.93 0.05 -4.80
CA VAL A 387 -15.03 1.15 -4.42
C VAL A 387 -13.85 0.62 -3.59
N VAL A 388 -14.13 -0.23 -2.60
CA VAL A 388 -13.09 -0.81 -1.74
C VAL A 388 -12.20 -1.78 -2.52
N TYR A 389 -12.77 -2.62 -3.39
CA TYR A 389 -11.99 -3.46 -4.29
C TYR A 389 -10.99 -2.63 -5.12
N LEU A 390 -11.45 -1.53 -5.71
CA LEU A 390 -10.58 -0.70 -6.53
C LEU A 390 -9.49 -0.04 -5.69
N ALA A 391 -9.83 0.43 -4.48
CA ALA A 391 -8.86 1.01 -3.56
C ALA A 391 -7.81 0.00 -3.11
N ASP A 392 -8.22 -1.24 -2.81
CA ASP A 392 -7.36 -2.35 -2.42
C ASP A 392 -6.43 -2.76 -3.57
N LEU A 393 -6.97 -2.84 -4.79
CA LEU A 393 -6.18 -3.07 -6.00
C LEU A 393 -5.12 -2.00 -6.22
N LEU A 394 -5.51 -0.73 -6.10
CA LEU A 394 -4.59 0.41 -6.22
C LEU A 394 -3.49 0.33 -5.16
N MET A 395 -3.86 0.08 -3.91
CA MET A 395 -2.90 -0.05 -2.81
C MET A 395 -1.92 -1.20 -3.02
N SER A 396 -2.43 -2.35 -3.46
CA SER A 396 -1.64 -3.55 -3.73
C SER A 396 -0.69 -3.37 -4.93
N LYS A 397 -1.09 -2.62 -5.97
CA LYS A 397 -0.26 -2.40 -7.17
C LYS A 397 0.84 -1.36 -7.00
N PHE A 398 0.64 -0.34 -6.17
CA PHE A 398 1.52 0.85 -6.10
C PHE A 398 2.43 0.90 -4.85
N LYS A 399 2.39 -0.09 -3.96
CA LYS A 399 3.35 -0.24 -2.84
C LYS A 399 4.17 -1.53 -2.97
N ALA A 400 5.42 -1.39 -3.38
CA ALA A 400 6.36 -2.49 -3.40
C ALA A 400 6.81 -2.88 -1.99
N GLY A 401 6.70 -4.17 -1.65
CA GLY A 401 7.15 -4.75 -0.38
C GLY A 401 6.03 -5.24 0.54
N GLN A 402 4.76 -5.06 0.17
CA GLN A 402 3.58 -5.64 0.85
C GLN A 402 2.51 -5.99 -0.18
N GLU A 403 2.93 -6.63 -1.26
CA GLU A 403 1.98 -7.42 -2.04
C GLU A 403 1.28 -8.34 -1.01
N LEU A 404 -0.05 -8.36 -0.99
CA LEU A 404 -0.81 -9.27 -0.13
C LEU A 404 -1.68 -10.24 -0.94
N GLY A 405 -1.55 -10.27 -2.27
CA GLY A 405 -2.19 -11.28 -3.10
C GLY A 405 -2.28 -10.87 -4.56
N PHE A 406 -2.50 -11.87 -5.43
CA PHE A 406 -2.95 -11.66 -6.79
C PHE A 406 -4.45 -11.34 -6.73
N LEU A 407 -4.84 -10.14 -7.12
CA LEU A 407 -6.25 -9.83 -7.37
C LEU A 407 -6.54 -10.15 -8.84
N ASN A 408 -7.54 -11.00 -9.08
CA ASN A 408 -7.97 -11.31 -10.43
C ASN A 408 -8.47 -10.03 -11.15
N ASN A 409 -7.73 -9.61 -12.18
CA ASN A 409 -8.06 -8.44 -13.01
C ASN A 409 -9.20 -8.73 -14.00
N GLY A 410 -9.66 -9.98 -14.07
CA GLY A 410 -10.82 -10.39 -14.84
C GLY A 410 -12.03 -9.55 -14.44
N ASP A 411 -12.43 -8.67 -15.36
CA ASP A 411 -13.58 -7.76 -15.26
C ASP A 411 -13.36 -6.36 -14.66
N LEU A 412 -12.11 -5.87 -14.54
CA LEU A 412 -11.84 -4.50 -14.04
C LEU A 412 -12.59 -3.39 -14.82
N SER A 413 -12.76 -3.53 -16.13
CA SER A 413 -13.52 -2.57 -16.94
C SER A 413 -15.00 -2.52 -16.57
N SER A 414 -15.62 -3.67 -16.31
CA SER A 414 -16.98 -3.77 -15.80
C SER A 414 -17.08 -3.21 -14.37
N ARG A 415 -16.13 -3.56 -13.50
CA ARG A 415 -16.06 -3.06 -12.12
C ARG A 415 -15.92 -1.53 -12.05
N LEU A 416 -15.09 -0.94 -12.92
CA LEU A 416 -14.97 0.51 -13.06
C LEU A 416 -16.29 1.14 -13.52
N LYS A 417 -16.96 0.56 -14.52
CA LYS A 417 -18.26 1.05 -15.00
C LYS A 417 -19.33 1.04 -13.91
N LYS A 418 -19.33 0.03 -13.01
CA LYS A 418 -20.28 -0.08 -11.89
C LYS A 418 -20.22 1.09 -10.91
N ILE A 419 -19.05 1.75 -10.82
CA ILE A 419 -18.85 2.94 -9.99
C ILE A 419 -18.72 4.23 -10.81
N GLY A 420 -19.14 4.21 -12.07
CA GLY A 420 -19.20 5.40 -12.93
C GLY A 420 -17.85 5.83 -13.52
N LEU A 421 -16.87 4.93 -13.55
CA LEU A 421 -15.53 5.18 -14.08
C LEU A 421 -15.30 4.46 -15.42
N VAL A 422 -14.41 5.03 -16.23
CA VAL A 422 -13.99 4.48 -17.52
C VAL A 422 -12.50 4.14 -17.42
N PRO A 423 -12.01 3.02 -18.00
CA PRO A 423 -10.59 2.63 -17.92
C PRO A 423 -9.60 3.73 -18.33
N SER A 424 -9.93 4.54 -19.33
CA SER A 424 -9.09 5.66 -19.78
C SER A 424 -8.88 6.76 -18.73
N ARG A 425 -9.77 6.87 -17.73
CA ARG A 425 -9.65 7.79 -16.59
C ARG A 425 -8.96 7.16 -15.38
N PHE A 426 -8.61 5.87 -15.44
CA PHE A 426 -8.00 5.19 -14.31
C PHE A 426 -6.63 5.77 -13.96
N SER A 427 -5.80 6.07 -14.96
CA SER A 427 -4.52 6.79 -14.76
C SER A 427 -4.74 8.16 -14.13
N SER A 428 -5.77 8.89 -14.55
CA SER A 428 -6.15 10.17 -13.95
C SER A 428 -6.57 10.02 -12.49
N ILE A 429 -7.23 8.93 -12.12
CA ILE A 429 -7.59 8.64 -10.72
C ILE A 429 -6.36 8.35 -9.88
N VAL A 430 -5.41 7.56 -10.40
CA VAL A 430 -4.12 7.32 -9.75
C VAL A 430 -3.37 8.64 -9.53
N ASP A 431 -3.37 9.50 -10.56
CA ASP A 431 -2.79 10.85 -10.47
C ASP A 431 -3.49 11.70 -9.38
N LEU A 432 -4.77 11.50 -9.13
CA LEU A 432 -5.52 12.25 -8.11
C LEU A 432 -5.25 11.78 -6.67
N ILE A 433 -4.70 10.57 -6.46
CA ILE A 433 -4.37 10.07 -5.13
C ILE A 433 -3.17 10.88 -4.57
N PRO A 434 -3.30 11.52 -3.39
CA PRO A 434 -2.21 12.28 -2.79
C PRO A 434 -0.93 11.46 -2.58
N GLN A 435 0.22 11.97 -3.03
CA GLN A 435 1.49 11.22 -3.04
C GLN A 435 1.94 10.71 -1.65
N LYS A 436 1.60 11.44 -0.60
CA LYS A 436 2.00 11.13 0.79
C LYS A 436 1.40 9.82 1.30
N ILE A 437 0.24 9.43 0.75
CA ILE A 437 -0.39 8.13 1.00
C ILE A 437 0.58 7.01 0.62
N TRP A 438 1.39 7.22 -0.42
CA TRP A 438 2.43 6.29 -0.89
C TRP A 438 3.71 6.36 -0.06
N GLU A 439 4.17 7.56 0.31
CA GLU A 439 5.43 7.79 1.06
C GLU A 439 5.42 7.22 2.49
N GLU A 440 4.26 7.11 3.14
CA GLU A 440 4.21 6.94 4.61
C GLU A 440 3.78 5.57 5.11
N ALA A 441 3.35 4.71 4.19
CA ALA A 441 3.29 3.28 4.47
C ALA A 441 4.68 2.62 4.56
N GLY A 442 5.76 3.39 4.50
CA GLY A 442 7.15 2.93 4.56
C GLY A 442 8.02 3.57 5.65
N TYR A 443 7.49 3.78 6.87
CA TYR A 443 8.09 4.31 8.13
C TYR A 443 9.48 4.88 7.91
N GLN A 444 9.56 6.21 7.89
CA GLN A 444 10.82 6.88 8.18
C GLN A 444 11.31 6.44 9.56
N ASN A 445 12.52 5.88 9.60
CA ASN A 445 13.41 5.77 10.75
C ASN A 445 12.74 5.81 12.13
N ASP A 446 12.35 4.65 12.62
CA ASP A 446 12.66 4.32 14.02
C ASP A 446 13.36 2.97 14.01
N MET A 447 14.67 3.03 14.25
CA MET A 447 15.46 1.88 14.65
C MET A 447 14.83 1.27 15.90
N CYS A 448 14.26 0.06 15.80
CA CYS A 448 14.46 -1.04 16.75
C CYS A 448 13.76 -2.35 16.32
#